data_AF-A0A2T4VXG6-F1
#
_entry.id   AF-A0A2T4VXG6-F1
#
_cell.length_a   1.000
_cell.length_b   1.000
_cell.length_c   1.000
_cell.angle_alpha   90.00
_cell.angle_beta   90.00
_cell.angle_gamma   90.00
#
_symmetry.space_group_name_H-M   'P 1'
#
loop_
_entity.id
_entity.type
_entity.pdbx_description
1 polymer ?
#
loop_
_entity_poly.entity_id
_entity_poly.type
_entity_poly.pdbx_seq_one_letter_code
_entity_poly.pdbx_strand_id
1 'polypeptide(L)' 'MLQFMSRRLVVVIATFIGVTFFAFSLIHIIPGDPVLVMLGERGCSADHHAKMMAKLGLDRPLWEQLWK' A
#
# COMPACT_ATOMS: atom_id res chain seq x y z
N MET A 1 22.09 12.27 28.22
CA MET A 1 20.64 12.46 27.96
C MET A 1 20.34 12.50 26.46
N LEU A 2 20.92 13.43 25.68
CA LEU A 2 20.74 13.52 24.22
C LEU A 2 21.08 12.23 23.44
N GLN A 3 22.21 11.57 23.77
CA GLN A 3 22.62 10.31 23.13
C GLN A 3 21.68 9.13 23.43
N PHE A 4 21.00 9.18 24.58
CA PHE A 4 19.99 8.18 24.95
C PHE A 4 18.68 8.43 24.18
N MET A 5 18.28 9.69 24.04
CA MET A 5 17.12 10.08 23.23
C MET A 5 17.31 9.75 21.75
N SER A 6 18.48 10.04 21.16
CA SER A 6 18.74 9.75 19.75
C SER A 6 18.70 8.25 19.45
N ARG A 7 19.29 7.41 20.32
CA ARG A 7 19.24 5.95 20.18
C ARG A 7 17.80 5.42 20.24
N ARG A 8 16.97 5.98 21.13
CA ARG A 8 15.53 5.64 21.19
C ARG A 8 14.81 6.07 19.92
N LEU A 9 15.09 7.25 19.40
CA LEU A 9 14.47 7.78 18.19
C LEU A 9 14.78 6.92 16.95
N VAL A 10 16.03 6.48 16.81
CA VAL A 10 16.45 5.57 15.73
C VAL A 10 15.69 4.25 15.80
N VAL A 11 15.52 3.67 17.00
CA VAL A 11 14.76 2.44 17.18
C VAL A 11 13.29 2.64 16.82
N VAL A 12 12.68 3.74 17.24
CA VAL A 12 11.28 4.07 16.88
C VAL A 12 11.12 4.22 15.37
N ILE A 13 11.99 4.99 14.72
CA ILE A 13 11.94 5.19 13.26
C ILE A 13 12.12 3.86 12.52
N ALA A 14 13.12 3.05 12.91
CA ALA A 14 13.35 1.73 12.32
C ALA A 14 12.15 0.79 12.50
N THR A 15 11.51 0.83 13.67
CA THR A 15 10.31 0.02 13.96
C THR A 15 9.14 0.49 13.10
N PHE A 16 8.95 1.80 12.96
CA PHE A 16 7.91 2.38 12.14
C PHE A 16 8.05 1.97 10.67
N ILE A 17 9.27 2.09 10.12
CA ILE A 17 9.59 1.65 8.77
C ILE A 17 9.33 0.14 8.62
N GLY A 18 9.78 -0.66 9.58
CA GLY A 18 9.57 -2.11 9.57
C GLY A 18 8.08 -2.48 9.56
N VAL A 19 7.27 -1.86 10.42
CA VAL A 19 5.83 -2.13 10.51
C VAL A 19 5.11 -1.65 9.25
N THR A 20 5.42 -0.47 8.73
CA THR A 20 4.83 0.04 7.48
C THR A 20 5.17 -0.89 6.32
N PHE A 21 6.44 -1.27 6.16
CA PHE A 21 6.86 -2.16 5.09
C PHE A 21 6.19 -3.54 5.20
N PHE A 22 6.07 -4.07 6.43
CA PHE A 22 5.42 -5.34 6.69
C PHE A 22 3.91 -5.29 6.38
N ALA A 23 3.22 -4.24 6.82
CA ALA A 23 1.80 -4.04 6.53
C ALA A 23 1.54 -3.89 5.02
N PHE A 24 2.36 -3.09 4.32
CA PHE A 24 2.26 -2.93 2.87
C PHE A 24 2.56 -4.22 2.11
N SER A 25 3.58 -4.96 2.55
CA SER A 25 3.93 -6.26 1.96
C SER A 25 2.81 -7.27 2.15
N LEU A 26 2.16 -7.29 3.32
CA LEU A 26 1.00 -8.16 3.56
C LEU A 26 -0.17 -7.83 2.61
N ILE A 27 -0.45 -6.55 2.38
CA ILE A 27 -1.49 -6.12 1.43
C ILE A 27 -1.14 -6.54 0.00
N HIS A 28 0.14 -6.44 -0.41
CA HIS A 28 0.60 -6.83 -1.75
C HIS A 28 0.75 -8.35 -1.95
N ILE A 29 0.96 -9.11 -0.87
CA ILE A 29 1.03 -10.57 -0.90
C ILE A 29 -0.36 -11.19 -1.05
N ILE A 30 -1.42 -10.50 -0.62
CA ILE A 30 -2.79 -10.96 -0.86
C ILE A 30 -3.02 -10.96 -2.38
N PRO A 31 -3.14 -12.14 -3.02
CA PRO A 31 -3.40 -12.23 -4.43
C PRO A 31 -4.87 -11.88 -4.64
N GLY A 32 -5.13 -10.61 -4.90
CA GLY A 32 -6.47 -10.10 -5.09
C GLY A 32 -6.37 -8.78 -5.81
N ASP A 33 -6.86 -8.74 -7.04
CA ASP A 33 -6.96 -7.48 -7.76
C ASP A 33 -7.90 -6.57 -6.96
N PRO A 34 -7.43 -5.44 -6.42
CA PRO A 34 -8.20 -4.59 -5.52
C PRO A 34 -9.50 -4.09 -6.17
N VAL A 35 -9.51 -3.95 -7.49
CA VAL A 35 -10.73 -3.61 -8.24
C VAL A 35 -11.70 -4.79 -8.22
N LEU A 36 -11.23 -6.03 -8.42
CA LEU A 36 -12.07 -7.23 -8.29
C LEU A 36 -12.56 -7.46 -6.84
N VAL A 37 -11.73 -7.17 -5.84
CA VAL A 37 -12.13 -7.25 -4.42
C VAL A 37 -13.19 -6.20 -4.08
N MET A 38 -13.06 -4.97 -4.60
CA MET A 38 -14.07 -3.92 -4.43
C MET A 38 -15.38 -4.22 -5.17
N LEU A 39 -15.31 -4.84 -6.35
CA LEU A 39 -16.47 -5.21 -7.14
C LEU A 39 -17.16 -6.50 -6.65
N GLY A 40 -16.45 -7.33 -5.88
CA GLY A 40 -16.95 -8.61 -5.39
C GLY A 40 -17.37 -9.54 -6.54
N GLU A 41 -18.39 -10.38 -6.31
CA GLU A 41 -18.91 -11.32 -7.33
C GLU A 41 -19.59 -10.66 -8.53
N ARG A 42 -19.71 -9.32 -8.55
CA ARG A 42 -20.37 -8.61 -9.66
C ARG A 42 -19.53 -8.55 -10.94
N GLY A 43 -18.27 -9.00 -10.94
CA GLY A 43 -17.44 -9.22 -12.12
C GLY A 43 -17.49 -8.09 -13.16
N CYS A 44 -16.51 -7.19 -13.17
CA CYS A 44 -16.44 -6.17 -14.22
C CYS A 44 -16.01 -6.76 -15.56
N SER A 45 -16.52 -6.21 -16.67
CA SER A 45 -15.90 -6.40 -17.99
C SER A 45 -14.49 -5.80 -17.98
N ALA A 46 -13.57 -6.35 -18.79
CA ALA A 46 -12.16 -5.93 -18.81
C ALA A 46 -11.99 -4.42 -19.04
N ASP A 47 -12.84 -3.80 -19.85
CA ASP A 47 -12.82 -2.34 -20.09
C ASP A 47 -13.21 -1.53 -18.85
N HIS A 48 -14.16 -2.03 -18.07
CA HIS A 48 -14.63 -1.34 -16.86
C HIS A 48 -13.61 -1.48 -15.74
N HIS A 49 -12.95 -2.64 -15.67
CA HIS A 49 -11.83 -2.89 -14.77
C HIS A 49 -10.65 -1.95 -15.06
N ALA A 50 -10.22 -1.84 -16.32
CA ALA A 50 -9.15 -0.92 -16.72
C ALA A 50 -9.47 0.55 -16.40
N LYS A 51 -10.73 0.98 -16.63
CA LYS A 51 -11.19 2.32 -16.25
C LYS A 51 -11.16 2.55 -14.74
N MET A 52 -11.49 1.53 -13.93
CA MET A 52 -11.45 1.61 -12.48
C MET A 52 -10.02 1.64 -11.95
N MET A 53 -9.11 0.81 -12.49
CA MET A 53 -7.68 0.83 -12.22
C MET A 53 -7.08 2.23 -12.45
N ALA A 54 -7.37 2.82 -13.61
CA ALA A 54 -6.91 4.17 -13.94
C ALA A 54 -7.52 5.26 -13.04
N LYS A 55 -8.81 5.15 -12.70
CA LYS A 55 -9.52 6.12 -11.84
C LYS A 55 -9.03 6.08 -10.39
N LEU A 56 -8.74 4.89 -9.88
CA LEU A 56 -8.19 4.69 -8.54
C LEU A 56 -6.68 4.93 -8.49
N GLY A 57 -6.02 5.13 -9.64
CA GLY A 57 -4.56 5.33 -9.72
C GLY A 57 -3.77 4.07 -9.39
N LEU A 58 -4.40 2.90 -9.46
CA LEU A 58 -3.80 1.61 -9.15
C LEU A 58 -2.84 1.11 -10.25
N ASP A 59 -2.92 1.70 -11.45
CA ASP A 59 -1.98 1.48 -12.56
C ASP A 59 -0.63 2.21 -12.37
N ARG A 60 -0.56 3.14 -11.40
CA ARG A 60 0.62 3.99 -11.19
C ARG A 60 1.65 3.31 -10.28
N PRO A 61 2.95 3.65 -10.43
CA PRO A 61 3.99 3.12 -9.57
C PRO A 61 3.74 3.49 -8.09
N LEU A 62 4.16 2.61 -7.18
CA LEU A 62 3.83 2.67 -5.75
C LEU A 62 4.17 4.01 -5.06
N TRP A 63 5.23 4.68 -5.50
CA TRP A 63 5.61 5.98 -4.96
C TRP A 63 4.57 7.07 -5.30
N GLU A 64 3.86 6.97 -6.45
CA GLU A 64 2.76 7.90 -6.78
C GLU A 64 1.51 7.63 -5.95
N GLN A 65 1.23 6.37 -5.63
CA GLN A 65 0.09 6.00 -4.80
C GLN A 65 0.27 6.44 -3.34
N LEU A 66 1.51 6.42 -2.84
CA LEU A 66 1.82 6.75 -1.44
C LEU A 66 1.70 8.27 -1.14
N TRP A 67 1.86 9.11 -2.14
CA TRP A 67 1.95 10.58 -1.98
C TRP A 67 0.62 11.31 -2.18
N LYS A 68 -0.47 10.58 -2.41
CA LYS A 68 -1.79 11.11 -2.75
C LYS A 68 -2.82 10.71 -1.71
#